data_AF-A0AA43Q8W1-F1
#
_entry.id   AF-A0AA43Q8W1-F1
#
_cell.length_a   1.000
_cell.length_b   1.000
_cell.length_c   1.000
_cell.angle_alpha   90.00
_cell.angle_beta   90.00
_cell.angle_gamma   90.00
#
_symmetry.space_group_name_H-M   'P 1'
#
loop_
_entity.id
_entity.type
_entity.pdbx_description
1 polymer ?
#
loop_
_entity_poly.entity_id
_entity_poly.type
_entity_poly.pdbx_seq_one_letter_code
_entity_poly.pdbx_strand_id
1 'polypeptide(L)'
;MAETHVISALTAKRSELAGLVAHYRKEIVRISEEVRMLDASIKLFDPDYRIRSIKPKRYQKKSDFFKHGEAPRTILDILREADRPLSTNDIAKSVCPSRGSTENTRRLYRHRS
;
A
#
# COMPACT_ATOMS: atom_id res chain seq x y z
N MET A 1 -30.63 -9.07 -23.42
CA MET A 1 -30.46 -9.11 -21.95
C MET A 1 -28.99 -9.04 -21.50
N ALA A 2 -28.01 -9.63 -22.20
CA ALA A 2 -26.59 -9.58 -21.81
C ALA A 2 -25.95 -8.18 -21.83
N GLU A 3 -26.30 -7.34 -22.80
CA GLU A 3 -25.74 -5.97 -22.93
C GLU A 3 -26.09 -5.07 -21.73
N THR A 4 -27.30 -5.21 -21.19
CA THR A 4 -27.76 -4.46 -20.01
C THR A 4 -26.97 -4.82 -18.75
N HIS A 5 -26.59 -6.10 -18.59
CA HIS A 5 -25.78 -6.55 -17.45
C HIS A 5 -24.32 -6.08 -17.54
N VAL A 6 -23.75 -6.00 -18.74
CA VAL A 6 -22.40 -5.48 -18.95
C VAL A 6 -22.37 -3.98 -18.67
N ILE A 7 -23.35 -3.22 -19.19
CA ILE A 7 -23.44 -1.77 -18.97
C ILE A 7 -23.65 -1.46 -17.49
N SER A 8 -24.48 -2.21 -16.76
CA SER A 8 -24.69 -1.99 -15.33
C SER A 8 -23.43 -2.29 -14.51
N ALA A 9 -22.69 -3.36 -14.83
CA ALA A 9 -21.43 -3.68 -14.18
C ALA A 9 -20.35 -2.61 -14.43
N LEU A 10 -20.21 -2.12 -15.67
CA LEU A 10 -19.29 -1.04 -16.00
C LEU A 10 -19.68 0.29 -15.33
N THR A 11 -20.97 0.58 -15.25
CA THR A 11 -21.49 1.79 -14.58
C THR A 11 -21.21 1.74 -13.08
N ALA A 12 -21.40 0.59 -12.44
CA ALA A 12 -21.04 0.39 -11.04
C ALA A 12 -19.54 0.60 -10.82
N LYS A 13 -18.69 0.02 -11.68
CA LYS A 13 -17.23 0.19 -11.57
C LYS A 13 -16.80 1.64 -11.78
N ARG A 14 -17.41 2.34 -12.74
CA ARG A 14 -17.16 3.77 -12.97
C ARG A 14 -17.51 4.60 -11.74
N SER A 15 -18.64 4.32 -11.08
CA SER A 15 -19.06 5.01 -9.87
C SER A 15 -18.05 4.80 -8.73
N GLU A 16 -17.60 3.57 -8.52
CA GLU A 16 -16.55 3.25 -7.54
C GLU A 16 -15.26 4.04 -7.81
N LEU A 17 -14.78 4.03 -9.07
CA LEU A 17 -13.58 4.79 -9.46
C LEU A 17 -13.77 6.30 -9.30
N ALA A 18 -14.94 6.84 -9.62
CA ALA A 18 -15.25 8.26 -9.42
C ALA A 18 -15.23 8.65 -7.93
N GLY A 19 -15.74 7.78 -7.06
CA GLY A 19 -15.66 7.94 -5.61
C GLY A 19 -14.20 7.97 -5.12
N LEU A 20 -13.36 7.05 -5.60
CA LEU A 20 -11.92 7.02 -5.27
C LEU A 20 -11.21 8.30 -5.74
N VAL A 21 -11.50 8.78 -6.95
CA VAL A 21 -10.95 10.04 -7.46
C VAL A 21 -11.36 11.21 -6.59
N ALA A 22 -12.63 11.30 -6.20
CA ALA A 22 -13.13 12.36 -5.33
C ALA A 22 -12.45 12.33 -3.96
N HIS A 23 -12.28 11.14 -3.37
CA HIS A 23 -11.55 10.95 -2.12
C HIS A 23 -10.11 11.45 -2.23
N TYR A 24 -9.33 10.95 -3.21
CA TYR A 24 -7.93 11.35 -3.35
C TYR A 24 -7.75 12.84 -3.66
N ARG A 25 -8.69 13.47 -4.38
CA ARG A 25 -8.66 14.93 -4.56
C ARG A 25 -8.78 15.68 -3.24
N LYS A 26 -9.66 15.25 -2.34
CA LYS A 26 -9.77 15.84 -0.99
C LYS A 26 -8.49 15.63 -0.19
N GLU A 27 -7.91 14.44 -0.26
CA GLU A 27 -6.63 14.14 0.41
C GLU A 27 -5.48 15.02 -0.10
N ILE A 28 -5.40 15.26 -1.41
CA ILE A 28 -4.41 16.16 -2.02
C ILE A 28 -4.57 17.57 -1.44
N VAL A 29 -5.80 18.08 -1.35
CA VAL A 29 -6.05 19.42 -0.78
C VAL A 29 -5.61 19.47 0.67
N ARG A 30 -6.04 18.51 1.51
CA ARG A 30 -5.68 18.46 2.93
C ARG A 30 -4.17 18.45 3.15
N ILE A 31 -3.46 17.54 2.49
CA ILE A 31 -2.00 17.42 2.63
C ILE A 31 -1.31 18.68 2.10
N SER A 32 -1.83 19.31 1.04
CA SER A 32 -1.28 20.56 0.52
C SER A 32 -1.43 21.71 1.51
N GLU A 33 -2.52 21.76 2.27
CA GLU A 33 -2.74 22.75 3.34
C GLU A 33 -1.79 22.50 4.51
N GLU A 34 -1.61 21.24 4.93
CA GLU A 34 -0.64 20.86 5.96
C GLU A 34 0.78 21.29 5.57
N VAL A 35 1.19 21.09 4.31
CA VAL A 35 2.49 21.56 3.79
C VAL A 35 2.60 23.08 3.89
N ARG A 36 1.58 23.84 3.49
CA ARG A 36 1.60 25.31 3.60
C ARG A 36 1.68 25.79 5.05
N MET A 37 1.02 25.10 5.98
CA MET A 37 1.12 25.42 7.40
C MET A 37 2.53 25.19 7.95
N LEU A 38 3.17 24.09 7.54
CA LEU A 38 4.57 23.82 7.89
C LEU A 38 5.51 24.87 7.29
N ASP A 39 5.31 25.24 6.03
CA ASP A 39 6.06 26.30 5.36
C ASP A 39 5.98 27.63 6.12
N ALA A 40 4.77 28.03 6.54
CA ALA A 40 4.56 29.24 7.33
C ALA A 40 5.22 29.14 8.71
N SER A 41 5.15 27.98 9.35
CA SER A 41 5.76 27.71 10.65
C SER A 41 7.28 27.78 10.58
N ILE A 42 7.91 27.23 9.54
CA ILE A 42 9.36 27.34 9.30
C ILE A 42 9.77 28.81 9.17
N LYS A 43 9.02 29.60 8.41
CA LYS A 43 9.26 31.04 8.25
C LYS A 43 9.08 31.86 9.51
N LEU A 44 8.26 31.40 10.44
CA LEU A 44 8.11 32.06 11.74
C LEU A 44 9.40 31.95 12.58
N PHE A 45 10.15 30.85 12.44
CA PHE A 45 11.43 30.65 13.11
C PHE A 45 12.62 31.24 12.34
N ASP A 46 12.59 31.16 11.01
CA ASP A 46 13.62 31.70 10.13
C ASP A 46 12.97 32.30 8.86
N PRO A 47 12.75 33.62 8.82
CA PRO A 47 12.10 34.30 7.70
C PRO A 47 12.85 34.14 6.36
N ASP A 48 14.17 33.99 6.42
CA ASP A 48 15.05 33.90 5.24
C ASP A 48 15.25 32.45 4.77
N TYR A 49 14.66 31.48 5.48
CA TYR A 49 14.76 30.06 5.13
C TYR A 49 14.21 29.78 3.73
N ARG A 50 15.04 29.14 2.91
CA ARG A 50 14.70 28.79 1.52
C ARG A 50 13.85 27.52 1.45
N ILE A 51 12.57 27.61 1.77
CA ILE A 51 11.62 26.47 1.71
C ILE A 51 11.67 25.70 0.38
N ARG A 52 11.88 26.40 -0.74
CA ARG A 52 12.00 25.80 -2.08
C ARG A 52 13.15 24.80 -2.23
N SER A 53 14.14 24.80 -1.32
CA SER A 53 15.22 23.80 -1.32
C SER A 53 14.81 22.48 -0.66
N ILE A 54 13.68 22.42 0.04
CA ILE A 54 13.19 21.17 0.65
C ILE A 54 12.72 20.25 -0.48
N LYS A 55 13.48 19.18 -0.72
CA LYS A 55 13.14 18.18 -1.74
C LYS A 55 12.03 17.26 -1.23
N PRO A 56 10.99 16.98 -2.03
CA PRO A 56 9.95 16.05 -1.63
C PRO A 56 10.54 14.65 -1.46
N LYS A 57 10.20 14.00 -0.34
CA LYS A 57 10.60 12.62 -0.10
C LYS A 57 9.84 11.70 -1.07
N ARG A 58 10.54 10.72 -1.64
CA ARG A 58 9.92 9.71 -2.51
C ARG A 58 8.79 9.00 -1.75
N TYR A 59 7.58 9.06 -2.29
CA TYR A 59 6.48 8.25 -1.78
C TYR A 59 6.81 6.76 -2.00
N GLN A 60 6.89 6.02 -0.90
CA GLN A 60 6.98 4.56 -0.93
C GLN A 60 5.68 4.03 -0.34
N LYS A 61 4.93 3.27 -1.14
CA LYS A 61 3.81 2.49 -0.61
C LYS A 61 4.40 1.51 0.40
N LYS A 62 4.11 1.72 1.68
CA LYS A 62 4.50 0.75 2.72
C LYS A 62 3.76 -0.55 2.41
N SER A 63 4.49 -1.65 2.39
CA SER A 63 3.89 -2.98 2.39
C SER A 63 3.24 -3.16 3.76
N ASP A 64 1.92 -3.38 3.78
CA ASP A 64 1.19 -3.63 5.02
C ASP A 64 1.56 -4.99 5.64
N PHE A 65 2.19 -5.86 4.85
CA PHE A 65 2.52 -7.23 5.25
C PHE A 65 3.91 -7.36 5.87
N PHE A 66 4.88 -6.59 5.36
CA PHE A 66 6.28 -6.67 5.78
C PHE A 66 6.96 -5.32 5.66
N LYS A 67 7.64 -4.89 6.72
CA LYS A 67 8.58 -3.78 6.70
C LYS A 67 9.78 -4.12 5.81
N HIS A 68 10.53 -3.09 5.42
CA HIS A 68 11.77 -3.25 4.69
C HIS A 68 12.71 -4.21 5.44
N GLY A 69 13.10 -5.30 4.77
CA GLY A 69 14.00 -6.33 5.33
C GLY A 69 13.33 -7.33 6.29
N GLU A 70 12.04 -7.19 6.61
CA GLU A 70 11.34 -8.10 7.53
C GLU A 70 11.12 -9.48 6.90
N ALA A 71 10.52 -9.54 5.70
CA ALA A 71 10.26 -10.79 4.99
C ALA A 71 11.51 -11.70 4.84
N PRO A 72 12.66 -11.23 4.30
CA PRO A 72 13.82 -12.10 4.16
C PRO A 72 14.40 -12.54 5.52
N ARG A 73 14.31 -11.71 6.56
CA ARG A 73 14.79 -12.07 7.90
C ARG A 73 13.92 -13.17 8.52
N THR A 74 12.60 -13.00 8.47
CA THR A 74 11.64 -14.03 8.93
C THR A 74 11.82 -15.35 8.19
N ILE A 75 12.03 -15.32 6.87
CA ILE A 75 12.30 -16.53 6.08
C ILE A 75 13.58 -17.23 6.57
N LEU A 76 14.66 -16.47 6.80
CA LEU A 76 15.92 -17.06 7.27
C LEU A 76 15.82 -17.60 8.69
N ASP A 77 15.07 -16.96 9.57
CA ASP A 77 14.82 -17.44 10.93
C ASP A 77 14.05 -18.77 10.89
N ILE A 78 12.99 -18.87 10.07
CA ILE A 78 12.23 -20.11 9.85
C ILE A 78 13.12 -21.23 9.30
N LEU A 79 13.99 -20.91 8.34
CA LEU A 79 14.90 -21.90 7.76
C LEU A 79 15.98 -22.36 8.75
N ARG A 80 16.40 -21.49 9.67
CA ARG A 80 17.39 -21.84 10.71
C ARG A 80 16.80 -22.74 11.79
N GLU A 81 15.54 -22.54 12.15
CA GLU A 81 14.83 -23.34 13.15
C GLU A 81 14.23 -24.63 12.57
N ALA A 82 14.26 -24.80 11.24
CA ALA A 82 13.70 -25.96 10.59
C ALA A 82 14.60 -27.20 10.73
N ASP A 83 14.15 -28.18 11.50
CA ASP A 83 14.80 -29.51 11.60
C ASP A 83 14.63 -30.38 10.34
N ARG A 84 13.95 -29.88 9.31
CA ARG A 84 13.64 -30.61 8.08
C ARG A 84 13.64 -29.69 6.85
N PRO A 85 13.84 -30.23 5.64
CA PRO A 85 13.67 -29.47 4.41
C PRO A 85 12.23 -28.92 4.32
N LEU A 86 12.10 -27.60 4.17
CA LEU A 86 10.81 -26.93 3.98
C LEU A 86 10.57 -26.66 2.49
N SER A 87 9.35 -26.93 2.02
CA SER A 87 8.96 -26.52 0.67
C SER A 87 8.64 -25.03 0.63
N THR A 88 8.68 -24.44 -0.56
CA THR A 88 8.27 -23.03 -0.77
C THR A 88 6.86 -22.75 -0.23
N ASN A 89 5.97 -23.74 -0.28
CA ASN A 89 4.59 -23.61 0.20
C ASN A 89 4.53 -23.59 1.74
N ASP A 90 5.39 -24.36 2.41
CA ASP A 90 5.48 -24.39 3.87
C ASP A 90 6.04 -23.07 4.42
N ILE A 91 7.05 -22.52 3.75
CA ILE A 91 7.62 -21.20 4.07
C ILE A 91 6.58 -20.09 3.82
N ALA A 92 5.85 -20.14 2.72
CA ALA A 92 4.81 -19.15 2.45
C ALA A 92 3.69 -19.17 3.50
N LYS A 93 3.31 -20.34 4.00
CA LYS A 93 2.32 -20.49 5.08
C LYS A 93 2.80 -19.97 6.42
N SER A 94 4.08 -20.16 6.75
CA SER A 94 4.64 -19.70 8.03
C SER A 94 4.97 -18.20 8.04
N VAL A 95 5.36 -17.64 6.89
CA VAL A 95 5.68 -16.21 6.74
C VAL A 95 4.43 -15.35 6.58
N CYS A 96 3.35 -15.88 5.99
CA CYS A 96 2.12 -15.13 5.84
C CYS A 96 1.49 -14.86 7.21
N PRO A 97 1.36 -13.59 7.64
CA PRO A 97 0.76 -13.29 8.94
C PRO A 97 -0.68 -13.78 8.92
N SER A 98 -1.10 -14.49 9.97
CA SER A 98 -2.49 -14.79 10.28
C SER A 98 -3.36 -13.53 10.53
N ARG A 99 -2.82 -12.32 10.31
CA ARG A 99 -3.49 -11.04 10.46
C ARG A 99 -4.11 -10.60 9.12
N GLY A 100 -5.34 -11.07 8.91
CA GLY A 100 -6.41 -10.34 8.21
C GLY A 100 -6.17 -9.99 6.75
N SER A 101 -6.30 -10.96 5.83
CA SER A 101 -6.88 -10.77 4.49
C SER A 101 -6.92 -12.09 3.74
N THR A 102 -7.98 -12.87 3.95
CA THR A 102 -8.33 -14.06 3.14
C THR A 102 -8.68 -13.72 1.68
N GLU A 103 -8.82 -12.43 1.35
CA GLU A 103 -9.25 -11.98 0.02
C GLU A 103 -8.14 -12.02 -1.04
N ASN A 104 -6.88 -11.71 -0.68
CA ASN A 104 -5.78 -11.60 -1.65
C ASN A 104 -4.97 -12.90 -1.80
N THR A 105 -5.05 -13.80 -0.81
CA THR A 105 -4.46 -15.15 -0.88
C THR A 105 -5.08 -15.95 -2.02
N ARG A 106 -6.39 -15.81 -2.29
CA ARG A 106 -7.07 -16.46 -3.43
C ARG A 106 -6.53 -16.07 -4.80
N ARG A 107 -5.94 -14.87 -4.94
CA ARG A 107 -5.41 -14.39 -6.24
C ARG A 107 -4.07 -15.03 -6.60
N LEU A 108 -3.26 -15.38 -5.60
CA LEU A 108 -1.97 -16.05 -5.78
C LEU A 108 -2.12 -17.53 -6.18
N TYR A 109 -3.21 -18.19 -5.78
CA TYR A 109 -3.47 -19.60 -6.11
C TYR A 109 -4.21 -19.84 -7.45
N ARG A 110 -4.65 -18.79 -8.17
CA ARG A 110 -5.47 -18.96 -9.39
C ARG A 110 -4.67 -19.17 -10.69
N HIS A 111 -3.33 -19.09 -10.67
CA HIS A 111 -2.48 -19.21 -11.87
C HIS A 111 -1.68 -20.52 -11.98
N ARG A 112 -2.02 -21.55 -11.21
CA ARG A 112 -1.46 -22.90 -11.41
C ARG A 112 -2.57 -23.93 -11.35
N SER A 113 -3.20 -24.16 -12.49
CA SER A 113 -3.93 -25.38 -12.83
C SER A 113 -3.70 -25.63 -14.31
#